data_AF-A0A6M4FKS0-F1
#
_entry.id   AF-A0A6M4FKS0-F1
#
_cell.length_a   1.000
_cell.length_b   1.000
_cell.length_c   1.000
_cell.angle_alpha   90.00
_cell.angle_beta   90.00
_cell.angle_gamma   90.00
#
_symmetry.space_group_name_H-M   'P 1'
#
loop_
_entity.id
_entity.type
_entity.pdbx_description
1 polymer ?
#
loop_
_entity_poly.entity_id
_entity_poly.type
_entity_poly.pdbx_seq_one_letter_code
_entity_poly.pdbx_strand_id
1 'polypeptide(L)'
;MNMIVNIPTRGHPFDVSQRAAEIVQAVEECNPDALLSFAEHVRDEGLLGCWYDKLTLGTTIAHLIEHYITTDDGRAELKAWAKQVAEDQYEEAVSYAA
;
A
#
# COMPACT_ATOMS: atom_id res chain seq x y z
N MET A 1 26.35 -8.12 14.92
CA MET A 1 25.50 -7.91 13.73
C MET A 1 24.67 -6.68 14.04
N ASN A 2 25.13 -5.49 13.64
CA ASN A 2 24.47 -4.24 13.97
C ASN A 2 23.32 -4.02 13.00
N MET A 3 22.08 -4.09 13.49
CA MET A 3 20.93 -3.59 12.76
C MET A 3 21.01 -2.06 12.78
N ILE A 4 21.25 -1.47 11.61
CA ILE A 4 21.12 -0.02 11.41
C ILE A 4 19.62 0.27 11.43
N VAL A 5 19.15 0.76 12.57
CA VAL A 5 17.84 1.42 12.66
C VAL A 5 18.00 2.72 11.89
N ASN A 6 17.37 2.83 10.72
CA ASN A 6 17.39 4.04 9.90
C ASN A 6 16.49 5.08 10.58
N ILE A 7 17.03 5.80 11.54
CA ILE A 7 16.37 6.96 12.15
C ILE A 7 16.36 8.05 11.07
N PRO A 8 15.19 8.60 10.68
CA PRO A 8 15.13 9.67 9.70
C PRO A 8 15.96 10.85 10.21
N THR A 9 17.07 11.11 9.51
CA THR A 9 17.98 12.19 9.81
C THR A 9 17.29 13.52 9.46
N ARG A 10 17.31 14.46 10.43
CA ARG A 10 16.99 15.88 10.19
C ARG A 10 17.73 16.36 8.94
N GLY A 11 17.03 16.50 7.80
CA GLY A 11 17.65 17.08 6.61
C GLY A 11 17.04 16.69 5.26
N HIS A 12 16.31 15.58 5.13
CA HIS A 12 15.57 15.31 3.91
C HIS A 12 14.12 15.78 4.05
N PRO A 13 13.60 16.63 3.14
CA PRO A 13 12.18 16.90 3.10
C PRO A 13 11.46 15.56 2.86
N PHE A 14 10.39 15.30 3.62
CA PHE A 14 9.53 14.15 3.37
C PHE A 14 9.03 14.25 1.93
N ASP A 15 9.42 13.28 1.10
CA ASP A 15 9.02 13.22 -0.29
C ASP A 15 7.87 12.23 -0.42
N VAL A 16 6.67 12.77 -0.60
CA VAL A 16 5.43 12.00 -0.83
C VAL A 16 5.59 11.04 -2.00
N SER A 17 6.29 11.43 -3.07
CA SER A 17 6.46 10.59 -4.26
C SER A 17 7.38 9.40 -3.96
N GLN A 18 8.47 9.63 -3.24
CA GLN A 18 9.34 8.55 -2.77
C GLN A 18 8.57 7.60 -1.84
N ARG A 19 7.81 8.17 -0.89
CA ARG A 19 7.07 7.37 0.08
C ARG A 19 5.97 6.52 -0.56
N ALA A 20 5.25 7.08 -1.53
CA ALA A 20 4.27 6.34 -2.32
C ALA A 20 4.92 5.19 -3.08
N ALA A 21 6.11 5.41 -3.68
CA ALA A 21 6.85 4.35 -4.37
C ALA A 21 7.28 3.22 -3.41
N GLU A 22 7.72 3.55 -2.20
CA GLU A 22 8.06 2.56 -1.16
C GLU A 22 6.85 1.71 -0.75
N ILE A 23 5.66 2.33 -0.64
CA ILE A 23 4.41 1.62 -0.32
C ILE A 23 4.02 0.66 -1.45
N VAL A 24 4.07 1.12 -2.70
CA VAL A 24 3.81 0.28 -3.88
C VAL A 24 4.78 -0.91 -3.90
N GLN A 25 6.07 -0.65 -3.73
CA GLN A 25 7.10 -1.69 -3.72
C GLN A 25 6.86 -2.71 -2.60
N ALA A 26 6.46 -2.28 -1.40
CA ALA A 26 6.15 -3.19 -0.30
C ALA A 26 5.00 -4.14 -0.64
N VAL A 27 3.96 -3.67 -1.33
CA VAL A 27 2.85 -4.51 -1.81
C VAL A 27 3.32 -5.48 -2.90
N GLU A 28 4.12 -5.01 -3.86
CA GLU A 28 4.67 -5.84 -4.95
C GLU A 28 5.65 -6.91 -4.46
N GLU A 29 6.39 -6.64 -3.38
CA GLU A 29 7.29 -7.59 -2.70
C GLU A 29 6.55 -8.54 -1.74
N CYS A 30 5.21 -8.52 -1.76
CA CYS A 30 4.34 -9.33 -0.91
C CYS A 30 4.60 -9.14 0.59
N ASN A 31 4.93 -7.92 1.02
CA ASN A 31 5.01 -7.61 2.45
C ASN A 31 3.63 -7.85 3.11
N PRO A 32 3.54 -8.68 4.17
CA PRO A 32 2.25 -9.05 4.76
C PRO A 32 1.42 -7.88 5.28
N ASP A 33 2.06 -6.89 5.92
CA ASP A 33 1.37 -5.74 6.52
C ASP A 33 0.88 -4.77 5.44
N ALA A 34 1.69 -4.56 4.40
CA ALA A 34 1.31 -3.73 3.26
C ALA A 34 0.17 -4.37 2.45
N LEU A 35 0.25 -5.68 2.20
CA LEU A 35 -0.82 -6.44 1.54
C LEU A 35 -2.12 -6.39 2.35
N LEU A 36 -2.04 -6.54 3.68
CA LEU A 36 -3.21 -6.45 4.54
C LEU A 36 -3.83 -5.05 4.49
N SER A 37 -3.03 -3.99 4.61
CA SER A 37 -3.52 -2.61 4.56
C SER A 37 -4.19 -2.29 3.22
N PHE A 38 -3.59 -2.74 2.11
CA PHE A 38 -4.19 -2.57 0.79
C PHE A 38 -5.45 -3.41 0.62
N ALA A 39 -5.50 -4.63 1.17
CA ALA A 39 -6.69 -5.46 1.14
C ALA A 39 -7.87 -4.83 1.90
N GLU A 40 -7.60 -4.15 3.02
CA GLU A 40 -8.60 -3.40 3.78
C GLU A 40 -9.14 -2.22 2.98
N HIS A 41 -8.26 -1.45 2.33
CA HIS A 41 -8.67 -0.38 1.42
C HIS A 41 -9.58 -0.88 0.29
N VAL A 42 -9.16 -1.91 -0.43
CA VAL A 42 -9.93 -2.50 -1.55
C VAL A 42 -11.28 -3.07 -1.08
N ARG A 43 -11.35 -3.60 0.14
CA ARG A 43 -12.61 -4.02 0.77
C ARG A 43 -13.52 -2.83 1.05
N ASP A 44 -12.98 -1.77 1.63
CA ASP A 44 -13.75 -0.60 2.08
C ASP A 44 -14.29 0.21 0.89
N GLU A 45 -13.54 0.25 -0.23
CA GLU A 45 -13.99 0.80 -1.51
C GLU A 45 -14.98 -0.12 -2.26
N GLY A 46 -15.25 -1.33 -1.74
CA GLY A 46 -16.16 -2.29 -2.36
C GLY A 46 -15.62 -2.92 -3.67
N LEU A 47 -14.32 -2.81 -3.91
CA LEU A 47 -13.63 -3.31 -5.11
C LEU A 47 -13.18 -4.78 -4.97
N LEU A 48 -13.28 -5.35 -3.78
CA LEU A 48 -12.81 -6.70 -3.52
C LEU A 48 -13.66 -7.74 -4.26
N GLY A 49 -13.03 -8.44 -5.22
CA GLY A 49 -13.63 -9.58 -5.92
C GLY A 49 -14.71 -9.22 -6.95
N CYS A 50 -15.01 -7.93 -7.18
CA CYS A 50 -16.00 -7.50 -8.17
C CYS A 50 -15.65 -7.91 -9.61
N TRP A 51 -14.37 -8.15 -9.86
CA TRP A 51 -13.80 -8.50 -11.16
C TRP A 51 -13.43 -9.99 -11.27
N TYR A 52 -13.53 -10.78 -10.20
CA TYR A 52 -13.04 -12.16 -10.15
C TYR A 52 -14.14 -13.17 -10.46
N ASP A 53 -14.02 -13.87 -11.59
CA ASP A 53 -15.03 -14.79 -12.14
C ASP A 53 -14.90 -16.24 -11.64
N LYS A 54 -13.78 -16.59 -10.98
CA LYS A 54 -13.43 -17.98 -10.61
C LYS A 54 -13.23 -18.18 -9.12
N LEU A 55 -14.19 -17.69 -8.32
CA LEU A 55 -14.22 -17.97 -6.88
C LEU A 55 -14.35 -19.49 -6.63
N THR A 56 -13.35 -20.07 -5.96
CA THR A 56 -13.39 -21.45 -5.47
C THR A 56 -13.45 -21.45 -3.95
N LEU A 57 -13.81 -22.58 -3.32
CA LEU A 57 -13.79 -22.72 -1.86
C LEU A 57 -12.40 -22.50 -1.23
N GLY A 58 -11.33 -22.60 -2.02
CA GLY A 58 -9.95 -22.34 -1.58
C GLY A 58 -9.45 -20.92 -1.88
N THR A 59 -10.27 -20.07 -2.51
CA THR A 59 -9.87 -18.69 -2.82
C THR A 59 -9.82 -17.87 -1.52
N THR A 60 -8.69 -17.22 -1.28
CA THR A 60 -8.45 -16.39 -0.09
C THR A 60 -8.42 -14.92 -0.51
N ILE A 61 -8.51 -14.00 0.46
CA ILE A 61 -8.36 -12.56 0.19
C ILE A 61 -6.97 -12.28 -0.43
N ALA A 62 -5.92 -12.96 0.04
CA ALA A 62 -4.58 -12.82 -0.55
C ALA A 62 -4.57 -13.18 -2.05
N HIS A 63 -5.19 -14.30 -2.44
CA HIS A 63 -5.31 -14.67 -3.87
C HIS A 63 -6.08 -13.61 -4.69
N LEU A 64 -7.12 -13.00 -4.10
CA LEU A 64 -7.86 -11.93 -4.76
C LEU A 64 -6.99 -10.70 -4.94
N ILE A 65 -6.27 -10.27 -3.90
CA ILE A 65 -5.42 -9.08 -3.98
C ILE A 65 -4.23 -9.30 -4.91
N GLU A 66 -3.55 -10.43 -4.82
CA GLU A 66 -2.44 -10.82 -5.70
C GLU A 66 -2.86 -10.77 -7.17
N HIS A 67 -4.05 -11.25 -7.50
CA HIS A 67 -4.51 -11.16 -8.87
C HIS A 67 -5.03 -9.75 -9.19
N TYR A 68 -5.66 -9.03 -8.26
CA TYR A 68 -6.13 -7.67 -8.51
C TYR A 68 -5.00 -6.73 -8.94
N ILE A 69 -3.85 -6.77 -8.25
CA ILE A 69 -2.68 -5.94 -8.57
C ILE A 69 -2.02 -6.30 -9.92
N THR A 70 -2.38 -7.43 -10.54
CA THR A 70 -1.94 -7.75 -11.92
C THR A 70 -2.81 -7.13 -12.99
N THR A 71 -3.97 -6.57 -12.64
CA THR A 71 -4.85 -5.86 -13.57
C THR A 71 -4.41 -4.39 -13.73
N ASP A 72 -4.83 -3.75 -14.82
CA ASP A 72 -4.56 -2.31 -15.01
C ASP A 72 -5.25 -1.46 -13.95
N ASP A 73 -6.51 -1.77 -13.64
CA ASP A 73 -7.30 -1.07 -12.63
C ASP A 73 -6.68 -1.24 -11.24
N GLY A 74 -6.31 -2.46 -10.85
CA GLY A 74 -5.68 -2.71 -9.54
C GLY A 74 -4.32 -2.04 -9.39
N ARG A 75 -3.52 -1.92 -10.47
CA ARG A 75 -2.29 -1.12 -10.45
C ARG A 75 -2.54 0.37 -10.33
N ALA A 76 -3.56 0.89 -11.01
CA ALA A 76 -3.92 2.29 -10.92
C ALA A 76 -4.41 2.62 -9.50
N GLU A 77 -5.25 1.76 -8.93
CA GLU A 77 -5.76 1.87 -7.57
C GLU A 77 -4.64 1.80 -6.54
N LEU A 78 -3.74 0.82 -6.65
CA LEU A 78 -2.58 0.69 -5.76
C LEU A 78 -1.73 1.97 -5.73
N LYS A 79 -1.51 2.60 -6.89
CA LYS A 79 -0.74 3.86 -6.97
C LYS A 79 -1.50 5.04 -6.38
N ALA A 80 -2.81 5.13 -6.61
CA ALA A 80 -3.65 6.18 -6.06
C ALA A 80 -3.70 6.09 -4.52
N TRP A 81 -3.99 4.89 -4.00
CA TRP A 81 -3.99 4.60 -2.58
C TRP A 81 -2.62 4.88 -1.93
N ALA A 82 -1.53 4.39 -2.52
CA ALA A 82 -0.19 4.61 -1.98
C ALA A 82 0.18 6.09 -1.90
N LYS A 83 -0.27 6.88 -2.88
CA LYS A 83 -0.10 8.34 -2.86
C LYS A 83 -0.90 8.97 -1.73
N GLN A 84 -2.17 8.61 -1.57
CA GLN A 84 -3.01 9.13 -0.49
C GLN A 84 -2.41 8.82 0.88
N VAL A 85 -2.00 7.57 1.13
CA VAL A 85 -1.35 7.17 2.39
C VAL A 85 -0.06 7.98 2.65
N ALA A 86 0.73 8.25 1.61
CA ALA A 86 1.93 9.06 1.74
C ALA A 86 1.61 10.54 2.04
N GLU A 87 0.54 11.09 1.48
CA GLU A 87 0.05 12.44 1.79
C GLU A 87 -0.47 12.52 3.24
N ASP A 88 -1.25 11.54 3.69
CA ASP A 88 -1.75 11.47 5.07
C ASP A 88 -0.59 11.41 6.08
N GLN A 89 0.43 10.59 5.81
CA GLN A 89 1.64 10.50 6.64
C GLN A 89 2.42 11.82 6.70
N TYR A 90 2.44 12.58 5.59
CA TYR A 90 3.06 13.90 5.55
C TYR A 90 2.30 14.90 6.41
N GLU A 91 0.98 14.97 6.25
CA GLU A 91 0.12 15.88 7.01
C GLU A 91 0.21 15.61 8.51
N GLU A 92 0.19 14.34 8.92
CA GLU A 92 0.40 13.94 10.32
C GLU A 92 1.77 14.44 10.82
N ALA A 93 2.85 14.18 10.08
CA ALA A 93 4.19 14.59 10.47
C ALA A 93 4.34 16.12 10.61
N VAL A 94 3.69 16.90 9.73
CA VAL A 94 3.66 18.37 9.81
C VAL A 94 2.82 18.83 11.01
N SER A 95 1.68 18.20 11.28
CA SER A 95 0.77 18.59 12.38
C SER A 95 1.40 18.43 13.77
N TYR A 96 2.27 17.42 13.97
CA TYR A 96 2.99 17.21 15.23
C TYR A 96 4.24 18.08 15.39
N ALA A 97 4.72 18.71 14.31
CA ALA A 97 5.89 19.58 14.31
C ALA A 97 5.56 21.06 14.54
N ALA A 98 4.28 21.43 14.47
CA ALA A 98 3.76 22.79 14.70
C ALA A 98 3.35 23.00 16.18
#